data_AF-A0A7Y0GWM6-F1
#
_entry.id   AF-A0A7Y0GWM6-F1
#
_cell.length_a   1.000
_cell.length_b   1.000
_cell.length_c   1.000
_cell.angle_alpha   90.00
_cell.angle_beta   90.00
_cell.angle_gamma   90.00
#
_symmetry.space_group_name_H-M   'P 1'
#
loop_
_entity.id
_entity.type
_entity.pdbx_description
1 polymer ?
#
loop_
_entity_poly.entity_id
_entity_poly.type
_entity_poly.pdbx_seq_one_letter_code
_entity_poly.pdbx_strand_id
1 'polypeptide(L)'
;MKLSVLSPADASVLATRALGIDFQSIALTSTEGLAASLRRAASFMCPTSPSRLIEAVAGAVRPVSPTGAVDRDQLVEILDLLIGAGDLLELRQDAERSTRLLYLAPPSYIERAPGSYLLLGVRPYGAPLVDAELAGQIESEGHTRLLKLDAHKALDQLADNGLQGLSRDRWAANPRQELASELIERVRVKLDVAGSSGQIAELEVLDPDKPARYYRGRWRALQAGDRGDFLGRRPQAYGAPLWCAVRVEHGEPTKIVEFPIDDPTVPARDEAWRYQMAIDAGRGNQQQYRVTPMAGRSDSVVSFFSPVPGFAERQLQLIGLALQDAPKALFAFRVSNSAMPDLAILLADMLWMKSLPEESVR
;
A
#
# COMPACT_ATOMS: atom_id res chain seq x y z
N MET A 1 23.25 -0.16 37.95
CA MET A 1 22.63 0.47 36.76
C MET A 1 22.62 1.98 37.00
N LYS A 2 23.37 2.78 36.22
CA LYS A 2 23.28 4.24 36.28
C LYS A 2 22.12 4.67 35.38
N LEU A 3 21.13 5.36 35.95
CA LEU A 3 20.05 5.99 35.20
C LEU A 3 20.49 7.41 34.82
N SER A 4 20.37 7.78 33.56
CA SER A 4 20.66 9.12 33.04
C SER A 4 19.42 9.68 32.35
N VAL A 5 19.09 10.93 32.63
CA VAL A 5 18.00 11.65 31.95
C VAL A 5 18.54 12.24 30.66
N LEU A 6 17.85 11.97 29.55
CA LEU A 6 18.17 12.52 28.24
C LEU A 6 17.20 13.65 27.88
N SER A 7 17.67 14.61 27.08
CA SER A 7 16.77 15.53 26.41
C SER A 7 15.91 14.78 25.37
N PRO A 8 14.75 15.31 24.96
CA PRO A 8 13.97 14.72 23.88
C PRO A 8 14.77 14.51 22.59
N ALA A 9 15.66 15.44 22.25
CA ALA A 9 16.53 15.34 21.08
C ALA A 9 17.54 14.18 21.20
N ASP A 10 18.22 14.06 22.35
CA ASP A 10 19.17 12.97 22.59
C ASP A 10 18.47 11.60 22.66
N ALA A 11 17.26 11.57 23.21
CA ALA A 11 16.42 10.38 23.24
C ALA A 11 15.97 9.96 21.83
N SER A 12 15.66 10.92 20.96
CA SER A 12 15.34 10.67 19.54
C SER A 12 16.51 10.06 18.78
N VAL A 13 17.71 10.61 18.98
CA VAL A 13 18.96 10.08 18.41
C VAL A 13 19.22 8.65 18.89
N LEU A 14 19.08 8.40 20.20
CA LEU A 14 19.25 7.07 20.78
C LEU A 14 18.22 6.08 20.23
N ALA A 15 16.95 6.48 20.13
CA ALA A 15 15.89 5.65 19.59
C ALA A 15 16.16 5.28 18.11
N THR A 16 16.55 6.25 17.30
CA THR A 16 16.90 6.03 15.88
C THR A 16 18.04 5.02 15.74
N ARG A 17 19.10 5.17 16.56
CA ARG A 17 20.21 4.21 16.58
C ARG A 17 19.78 2.81 17.05
N ALA A 18 18.91 2.72 18.06
CA ALA A 18 18.37 1.46 18.55
C ALA A 18 17.50 0.73 17.51
N LEU A 19 16.92 1.47 16.56
CA LEU A 19 16.20 0.92 15.42
C LEU A 19 17.13 0.44 14.28
N GLY A 20 18.44 0.65 14.39
CA GLY A 20 19.41 0.29 13.35
C GLY A 20 19.40 1.25 12.16
N ILE A 21 18.90 2.47 12.36
CA ILE A 21 18.84 3.53 11.34
C ILE A 21 20.02 4.48 11.53
N ASP A 22 20.58 4.99 10.43
CA ASP A 22 21.55 6.07 10.47
C ASP A 22 20.92 7.39 10.95
N PHE A 23 21.13 7.69 12.24
CA PHE A 23 20.61 8.88 12.90
C PHE A 23 21.19 10.21 12.37
N GLN A 24 22.27 10.17 11.58
CA GLN A 24 22.86 11.38 10.99
C GLN A 24 22.07 11.86 9.78
N SER A 25 21.43 10.94 9.05
CA SER A 25 20.71 11.23 7.81
C SER A 25 19.20 11.09 7.94
N ILE A 26 18.72 10.28 8.89
CA ILE A 26 17.31 9.93 9.04
C ILE A 26 16.81 10.30 10.43
N ALA A 27 15.75 11.12 10.49
CA ALA A 27 15.09 11.49 11.74
C ALA A 27 14.11 10.39 12.19
N LEU A 28 13.86 10.27 13.50
CA LEU A 28 12.88 9.31 14.04
C LEU A 28 11.45 9.52 13.48
N THR A 29 11.08 10.76 13.20
CA THR A 29 9.77 11.15 12.66
C THR A 29 9.69 11.10 11.13
N SER A 30 10.77 10.69 10.46
CA SER A 30 10.74 10.42 9.01
C SER A 30 9.93 9.15 8.70
N THR A 31 9.60 8.94 7.43
CA THR A 31 8.96 7.71 6.96
C THR A 31 9.75 6.47 7.37
N GLU A 32 11.07 6.49 7.19
CA GLU A 32 12.02 5.44 7.52
C GLU A 32 12.02 5.14 9.02
N GLY A 33 12.10 6.19 9.84
CA GLY A 33 12.09 6.12 11.30
C GLY A 33 10.77 5.55 11.85
N LEU A 34 9.65 6.01 11.32
CA LEU A 34 8.32 5.51 11.69
C LEU A 34 8.08 4.08 11.19
N ALA A 35 8.55 3.73 9.99
CA ALA A 35 8.47 2.36 9.46
C ALA A 35 9.28 1.38 10.33
N ALA A 36 10.50 1.74 10.73
CA ALA A 36 11.28 0.89 11.65
C ALA A 36 10.65 0.82 13.05
N SER A 37 10.04 1.90 13.53
CA SER A 37 9.29 1.91 14.79
C SER A 37 8.09 0.96 14.74
N LEU A 38 7.32 0.98 13.65
CA LEU A 38 6.21 0.05 13.41
C LEU A 38 6.67 -1.40 13.36
N ARG A 39 7.73 -1.72 12.62
CA ARG A 39 8.31 -3.08 12.61
C ARG A 39 8.77 -3.52 13.99
N ARG A 40 9.46 -2.62 14.71
CA ARG A 40 9.93 -2.90 16.08
C ARG A 40 8.75 -3.18 17.00
N ALA A 41 7.73 -2.34 17.03
CA ALA A 41 6.53 -2.56 17.84
C ALA A 41 5.81 -3.86 17.44
N ALA A 42 5.65 -4.09 16.13
CA ALA A 42 5.01 -5.30 15.61
C ALA A 42 5.73 -6.57 16.09
N SER A 43 7.07 -6.58 16.11
CA SER A 43 7.87 -7.73 16.56
C SER A 43 7.57 -8.17 18.00
N PHE A 44 7.06 -7.29 18.86
CA PHE A 44 6.66 -7.61 20.23
C PHE A 44 5.15 -7.77 20.40
N MET A 45 4.35 -7.11 19.56
CA MET A 45 2.91 -7.01 19.75
C MET A 45 2.11 -7.99 18.92
N CYS A 46 2.64 -8.49 17.79
CA CYS A 46 1.87 -9.38 16.93
C CYS A 46 1.62 -10.75 17.60
N PRO A 47 0.40 -11.33 17.46
CA PRO A 47 -0.73 -10.79 16.71
C PRO A 47 -1.43 -9.60 17.39
N THR A 48 -1.74 -8.54 16.63
CA THR A 48 -2.35 -7.31 17.17
C THR A 48 -3.30 -6.63 16.18
N SER A 49 -4.13 -5.68 16.64
CA SER A 49 -4.93 -4.86 15.73
C SER A 49 -4.11 -3.68 15.19
N PRO A 50 -4.42 -3.19 13.96
CA PRO A 50 -3.77 -2.00 13.40
C PRO A 50 -3.80 -0.78 14.34
N SER A 51 -4.95 -0.51 14.97
CA SER A 51 -5.12 0.61 15.88
C SER A 51 -4.17 0.55 17.08
N ARG A 52 -4.04 -0.62 17.72
CA ARG A 52 -3.16 -0.81 18.88
C ARG A 52 -1.70 -0.62 18.51
N LEU A 53 -1.29 -1.09 17.33
CA LEU A 53 0.07 -0.93 16.84
C LEU A 53 0.40 0.55 16.58
N ILE A 54 -0.51 1.27 15.90
CA ILE A 54 -0.36 2.71 15.63
C ILE A 54 -0.30 3.50 16.94
N GLU A 55 -1.19 3.23 17.88
CA GLU A 55 -1.22 3.90 19.19
C GLU A 55 0.06 3.66 19.98
N ALA A 56 0.60 2.44 19.96
CA ALA A 56 1.85 2.12 20.63
C ALA A 56 3.03 2.91 20.06
N VAL A 57 3.15 3.02 18.73
CA VAL A 57 4.21 3.80 18.09
C VAL A 57 4.02 5.30 18.33
N ALA A 58 2.81 5.82 18.14
CA ALA A 58 2.51 7.23 18.40
C ALA A 58 2.82 7.63 19.85
N GLY A 59 2.46 6.77 20.82
CA GLY A 59 2.73 6.97 22.23
C GLY A 59 4.22 6.93 22.58
N ALA A 60 5.01 6.10 21.89
CA ALA A 60 6.45 5.98 22.11
C ALA A 60 7.26 7.13 21.47
N VAL A 61 6.86 7.59 20.28
CA VAL A 61 7.62 8.59 19.51
C VAL A 61 7.27 10.02 19.90
N ARG A 62 6.02 10.30 20.27
CA ARG A 62 5.56 11.66 20.61
C ARG A 62 6.39 12.36 21.71
N PRO A 63 6.77 11.71 22.83
CA PRO A 63 7.52 12.38 23.90
C PRO A 63 8.95 12.77 23.51
N VAL A 64 9.52 12.13 22.48
CA VAL A 64 10.91 12.32 22.04
C VAL A 64 11.00 13.05 20.70
N SER A 65 9.89 13.59 20.19
CA SER A 65 9.85 14.34 18.94
C SER A 65 9.90 15.84 19.21
N PRO A 66 11.06 16.51 19.02
CA PRO A 66 11.23 17.91 19.41
C PRO A 66 10.45 18.90 18.53
N THR A 67 10.02 18.53 17.33
CA THR A 67 9.52 19.46 16.29
C THR A 67 8.17 19.11 15.67
N GLY A 68 7.50 18.02 16.06
CA GLY A 68 6.23 17.66 15.41
C GLY A 68 5.43 16.60 16.16
N ALA A 69 4.12 16.77 16.15
CA ALA A 69 3.19 15.70 16.50
C ALA A 69 3.30 14.61 15.42
N VAL A 70 3.57 13.37 15.82
CA VAL A 70 3.41 12.22 14.93
C VAL A 70 1.95 12.17 14.50
N ASP A 71 1.72 12.34 13.20
CA ASP A 71 0.39 12.26 12.63
C ASP A 71 -0.06 10.80 12.61
N ARG A 72 -1.28 10.57 13.09
CA ARG A 72 -1.90 9.25 13.10
C ARG A 72 -2.17 8.78 11.68
N ASP A 73 -2.57 9.68 10.79
CA ASP A 73 -2.90 9.33 9.41
C ASP A 73 -1.63 8.91 8.65
N GLN A 74 -0.51 9.59 8.88
CA GLN A 74 0.80 9.16 8.38
C GLN A 74 1.18 7.75 8.87
N LEU A 75 0.96 7.41 10.14
CA LEU A 75 1.23 6.05 10.65
C LEU A 75 0.32 5.00 10.02
N VAL A 76 -0.94 5.34 9.72
CA VAL A 76 -1.86 4.44 9.00
C VAL A 76 -1.32 4.17 7.60
N GLU A 77 -0.90 5.21 6.88
CA GLU A 77 -0.34 5.10 5.53
C GLU A 77 0.94 4.25 5.53
N ILE A 78 1.87 4.49 6.45
CA ILE A 78 3.10 3.69 6.55
C ILE A 78 2.80 2.24 6.92
N LEU A 79 1.84 2.00 7.82
CA LEU A 79 1.43 0.64 8.15
C LEU A 79 0.86 -0.09 6.94
N ASP A 80 0.02 0.58 6.14
CA ASP A 80 -0.50 0.02 4.90
C ASP A 80 0.62 -0.29 3.89
N LEU A 81 1.66 0.56 3.81
CA LEU A 81 2.86 0.29 3.02
C LEU A 81 3.64 -0.93 3.52
N LEU A 82 3.78 -1.13 4.83
CA LEU A 82 4.47 -2.29 5.40
C LEU A 82 3.70 -3.61 5.15
N ILE A 83 2.36 -3.57 5.20
CA ILE A 83 1.52 -4.71 4.81
C ILE A 83 1.69 -4.96 3.30
N GLY A 84 1.61 -3.90 2.50
CA GLY A 84 1.77 -3.97 1.04
C GLY A 84 3.13 -4.54 0.61
N ALA A 85 4.21 -4.13 1.28
CA ALA A 85 5.57 -4.62 1.03
C ALA A 85 5.78 -6.06 1.50
N GLY A 86 4.92 -6.60 2.37
CA GLY A 86 5.05 -7.95 2.91
C GLY A 86 5.92 -8.04 4.16
N ASP A 87 6.02 -6.97 4.95
CA ASP A 87 6.60 -7.02 6.30
C ASP A 87 5.62 -7.56 7.34
N LEU A 88 4.34 -7.30 7.13
CA LEU A 88 3.24 -7.73 7.98
C LEU A 88 2.17 -8.42 7.12
N LEU A 89 1.52 -9.42 7.69
CA LEU A 89 0.37 -10.09 7.10
C LEU A 89 -0.90 -9.61 7.78
N GLU A 90 -1.94 -9.38 7.01
CA GLU A 90 -3.26 -9.04 7.51
C GLU A 90 -4.19 -10.23 7.31
N LEU A 91 -4.78 -10.72 8.40
CA LEU A 91 -5.79 -11.79 8.35
C LEU A 91 -7.07 -11.33 9.04
N ARG A 92 -8.20 -11.70 8.45
CA ARG A 92 -9.52 -11.57 9.08
C ARG A 92 -9.86 -12.89 9.76
N GLN A 93 -10.33 -12.83 11.01
CA GLN A 93 -10.89 -14.00 11.67
C GLN A 93 -12.40 -14.07 11.42
N ASP A 94 -12.87 -15.18 10.85
CA ASP A 94 -14.28 -15.50 10.53
C ASP A 94 -15.11 -15.86 11.78
N ALA A 95 -14.95 -15.10 12.86
CA ALA A 95 -15.98 -15.09 13.90
C ALA A 95 -17.08 -14.10 13.50
N GLU A 96 -18.28 -14.25 14.07
CA GLU A 96 -19.45 -13.35 13.92
C GLU A 96 -19.13 -11.84 14.05
N ARG A 97 -17.92 -11.52 14.54
CA ARG A 97 -17.27 -10.21 14.48
C ARG A 97 -15.93 -10.35 13.76
N SER A 98 -15.89 -9.98 12.47
CA SER A 98 -14.65 -9.91 11.68
C SER A 98 -13.63 -8.98 12.38
N THR A 99 -12.66 -9.54 13.08
CA THR A 99 -11.55 -8.78 13.66
C THR A 99 -10.35 -8.84 12.74
N ARG A 100 -9.85 -7.66 12.34
CA ARG A 100 -8.65 -7.47 11.52
C ARG A 100 -7.42 -7.57 12.43
N LEU A 101 -6.61 -8.61 12.24
CA LEU A 101 -5.38 -8.82 12.98
C LEU A 101 -4.16 -8.81 12.06
N LEU A 102 -3.08 -8.23 12.56
CA LEU A 102 -1.76 -8.21 11.94
C LEU A 102 -0.89 -9.30 12.53
N TYR A 103 -0.12 -9.94 11.66
CA TYR A 103 0.86 -10.98 11.98
C TYR A 103 2.20 -10.60 11.37
N LEU A 104 3.29 -11.15 11.91
CA LEU A 104 4.61 -10.98 11.30
C LEU A 104 4.68 -11.80 10.01
N ALA A 105 5.11 -11.17 8.91
CA ALA A 105 5.47 -11.92 7.72
C ALA A 105 6.85 -12.58 7.90
N PRO A 106 7.07 -13.77 7.32
CA PRO A 106 8.34 -14.49 7.46
C PRO A 106 9.49 -13.69 6.84
N PRO A 107 10.69 -13.69 7.48
CA PRO A 107 11.90 -13.10 6.90
C PRO A 107 12.17 -13.60 5.49
N SER A 108 12.15 -12.68 4.53
CA SER A 108 12.22 -13.01 3.12
C SER A 108 13.01 -11.96 2.34
N TYR A 109 13.39 -12.27 1.11
CA TYR A 109 13.98 -11.31 0.19
C TYR A 109 13.40 -11.43 -1.21
N ILE A 110 13.52 -10.36 -2.00
CA ILE A 110 13.20 -10.35 -3.42
C ILE A 110 14.31 -9.63 -4.20
N GLU A 111 14.73 -10.21 -5.33
CA GLU A 111 15.75 -9.62 -6.20
C GLU A 111 15.14 -8.56 -7.14
N ARG A 112 15.49 -7.30 -6.87
CA ARG A 112 15.11 -6.13 -7.65
C ARG A 112 15.91 -6.00 -8.95
N ALA A 113 17.18 -6.36 -8.90
CA ALA A 113 18.11 -6.47 -10.02
C ALA A 113 19.27 -7.37 -9.58
N PRO A 114 20.09 -7.91 -10.50
CA PRO A 114 21.26 -8.69 -10.11
C PRO A 114 22.11 -7.95 -9.05
N GLY A 115 22.26 -8.54 -7.87
CA GLY A 115 23.02 -7.96 -6.76
C GLY A 115 22.26 -6.93 -5.90
N SER A 116 20.96 -6.73 -6.10
CA SER A 116 20.13 -5.76 -5.39
C SER A 116 18.87 -6.44 -4.84
N TYR A 117 18.74 -6.49 -3.51
CA TYR A 117 17.71 -7.28 -2.82
C TYR A 117 16.89 -6.44 -1.85
N LEU A 118 15.56 -6.48 -1.96
CA LEU A 118 14.68 -5.93 -0.93
C LEU A 118 14.50 -6.96 0.18
N LEU A 119 14.60 -6.50 1.43
CA LEU A 119 14.43 -7.31 2.63
C LEU A 119 13.03 -7.12 3.22
N LEU A 120 12.36 -8.23 3.44
CA LEU A 120 10.95 -8.30 3.85
C LEU A 120 10.80 -9.08 5.15
N GLY A 121 9.65 -8.90 5.77
CA GLY A 121 9.26 -9.61 6.99
C GLY A 121 9.89 -9.03 8.24
N VAL A 122 9.47 -9.57 9.38
CA VAL A 122 9.89 -9.10 10.70
C VAL A 122 10.11 -10.31 11.60
N ARG A 123 11.28 -10.40 12.24
CA ARG A 123 11.52 -11.42 13.27
C ARG A 123 10.90 -10.99 14.60
N PRO A 124 10.43 -11.94 15.42
CA PRO A 124 9.86 -11.62 16.72
C PRO A 124 10.90 -11.06 17.68
N TYR A 125 10.43 -10.35 18.71
CA TYR A 125 11.22 -9.83 19.83
C TYR A 125 12.36 -8.90 19.44
N GLY A 126 12.20 -8.16 18.33
CA GLY A 126 13.20 -7.23 17.84
C GLY A 126 14.50 -7.88 17.36
N ALA A 127 14.50 -9.18 17.07
CA ALA A 127 15.65 -9.86 16.50
C ALA A 127 16.01 -9.29 15.11
N PRO A 128 17.31 -9.13 14.79
CA PRO A 128 17.73 -8.56 13.52
C PRO A 128 17.45 -9.52 12.36
N LEU A 129 17.05 -9.00 11.19
CA LEU A 129 16.76 -9.85 10.02
C LEU A 129 17.99 -10.62 9.55
N VAL A 130 19.14 -9.93 9.57
CA VAL A 130 20.45 -10.41 9.13
C VAL A 130 21.49 -10.15 10.23
N ASP A 131 22.67 -10.74 10.11
CA ASP A 131 23.80 -10.53 10.99
C ASP A 131 24.27 -9.06 11.02
N ALA A 132 25.17 -8.75 11.96
CA ALA A 132 25.62 -7.37 12.18
C ALA A 132 26.41 -6.79 10.98
N GLU A 133 27.07 -7.63 10.19
CA GLU A 133 27.85 -7.20 9.02
C GLU A 133 26.92 -6.74 7.90
N LEU A 134 25.90 -7.53 7.60
CA LEU A 134 24.88 -7.16 6.62
C LEU A 134 23.95 -6.06 7.14
N ALA A 135 23.64 -6.03 8.44
CA ALA A 135 22.77 -5.02 9.02
C ALA A 135 23.33 -3.61 8.84
N GLY A 136 24.65 -3.44 8.91
CA GLY A 136 25.33 -2.17 8.65
C GLY A 136 25.30 -1.72 7.19
N GLN A 137 24.91 -2.60 6.26
CA GLN A 137 24.83 -2.35 4.82
C GLN A 137 23.38 -2.14 4.33
N ILE A 138 22.39 -2.22 5.23
CA ILE A 138 21.00 -2.01 4.86
C ILE A 138 20.79 -0.52 4.57
N GLU A 139 20.44 -0.23 3.32
CA GLU A 139 19.97 1.07 2.89
C GLU A 139 18.46 1.15 3.19
N SER A 140 18.04 2.10 4.02
CA SER A 140 16.62 2.39 4.27
C SER A 140 16.16 3.49 3.31
N GLU A 141 15.14 3.20 2.50
CA GLU A 141 14.57 4.17 1.56
C GLU A 141 13.05 4.14 1.63
N GLY A 142 12.47 5.22 2.16
CA GLY A 142 11.05 5.29 2.53
C GLY A 142 10.68 4.22 3.55
N HIS A 143 9.74 3.36 3.20
CA HIS A 143 9.37 2.22 4.03
C HIS A 143 10.14 0.96 3.65
N THR A 144 11.05 0.95 2.67
CA THR A 144 11.73 -0.27 2.18
C THR A 144 13.12 -0.44 2.80
N ARG A 145 13.63 -1.67 2.76
CA ARG A 145 14.99 -2.03 3.21
C ARG A 145 15.71 -2.71 2.04
N LEU A 146 16.84 -2.15 1.62
CA LEU A 146 17.60 -2.64 0.48
C LEU A 146 18.99 -3.12 0.92
N LEU A 147 19.45 -4.21 0.32
CA LEU A 147 20.79 -4.75 0.48
C LEU A 147 21.42 -4.91 -0.91
N LYS A 148 22.64 -4.38 -1.07
CA LYS A 148 23.45 -4.59 -2.28
C LYS A 148 24.53 -5.61 -1.97
N LEU A 149 24.51 -6.73 -2.68
CA LEU A 149 25.44 -7.84 -2.49
C LEU A 149 26.07 -8.25 -3.82
N ASP A 150 27.21 -8.91 -3.74
CA ASP A 150 27.76 -9.64 -4.89
C ASP A 150 26.75 -10.74 -5.29
N ALA A 151 26.19 -10.64 -6.50
CA ALA A 151 25.17 -11.55 -7.01
C ALA A 151 25.61 -13.03 -6.95
N HIS A 152 26.91 -13.31 -7.02
CA HIS A 152 27.44 -14.67 -6.95
C HIS A 152 27.40 -15.27 -5.54
N LYS A 153 27.38 -14.43 -4.49
CA LYS A 153 27.38 -14.86 -3.08
C LYS A 153 26.10 -14.52 -2.34
N ALA A 154 25.25 -13.70 -2.94
CA ALA A 154 24.08 -13.13 -2.29
C ALA A 154 23.10 -14.20 -1.77
N LEU A 155 22.82 -15.22 -2.58
CA LEU A 155 21.84 -16.25 -2.22
C LEU A 155 22.29 -17.04 -0.98
N ASP A 156 23.56 -17.42 -0.91
CA ASP A 156 24.13 -18.14 0.23
C ASP A 156 24.10 -17.27 1.48
N GLN A 157 24.55 -16.00 1.39
CA GLN A 157 24.54 -15.07 2.52
C GLN A 157 23.13 -14.80 3.07
N LEU A 158 22.13 -14.67 2.19
CA LEU A 158 20.73 -14.45 2.59
C LEU A 158 20.13 -15.72 3.20
N ALA A 159 20.46 -16.89 2.65
CA ALA A 159 20.01 -18.19 3.18
C ALA A 159 20.63 -18.52 4.54
N ASP A 160 21.92 -18.21 4.74
CA ASP A 160 22.62 -18.38 6.04
C ASP A 160 21.98 -17.53 7.14
N ASN A 161 21.43 -16.37 6.76
CA ASN A 161 20.64 -15.52 7.65
C ASN A 161 19.17 -15.98 7.79
N GLY A 162 18.80 -17.09 7.15
CA GLY A 162 17.47 -17.70 7.23
C GLY A 162 16.37 -16.92 6.51
N LEU A 163 16.72 -16.12 5.49
CA LEU A 163 15.75 -15.44 4.66
C LEU A 163 15.32 -16.34 3.50
N GLN A 164 14.02 -16.30 3.16
CA GLN A 164 13.48 -17.04 2.04
C GLN A 164 13.39 -16.17 0.77
N GLY A 165 13.88 -16.70 -0.35
CA GLY A 165 13.74 -16.04 -1.64
C GLY A 165 12.30 -16.08 -2.15
N LEU A 166 11.77 -14.92 -2.54
CA LEU A 166 10.50 -14.80 -3.23
C LEU A 166 10.72 -14.45 -4.70
N SER A 167 9.98 -15.10 -5.59
CA SER A 167 9.91 -14.66 -6.98
C SER A 167 9.10 -13.38 -7.09
N ARG A 168 9.40 -12.58 -8.13
CA ARG A 168 8.66 -11.34 -8.41
C ARG A 168 7.17 -11.57 -8.56
N ASP A 169 6.78 -12.60 -9.30
CA ASP A 169 5.37 -12.91 -9.54
C ASP A 169 4.64 -13.28 -8.25
N ARG A 170 5.30 -14.06 -7.38
CA ARG A 170 4.71 -14.48 -6.10
C ARG A 170 4.55 -13.32 -5.14
N TRP A 171 5.55 -12.44 -5.05
CA TRP A 171 5.49 -11.29 -4.16
C TRP A 171 4.53 -10.23 -4.66
N ALA A 172 4.55 -9.91 -5.96
CA ALA A 172 3.59 -8.99 -6.54
C ALA A 172 2.15 -9.49 -6.40
N ALA A 173 1.94 -10.81 -6.42
CA ALA A 173 0.62 -11.44 -6.37
C ALA A 173 -0.31 -10.83 -7.42
N ASN A 174 0.17 -10.78 -8.67
CA ASN A 174 -0.56 -10.22 -9.78
C ASN A 174 -1.90 -10.97 -9.95
N PRO A 175 -3.04 -10.27 -10.05
CA PRO A 175 -4.29 -10.93 -10.38
C PRO A 175 -4.23 -11.45 -11.82
N ARG A 176 -5.22 -12.25 -12.21
CA ARG A 176 -5.34 -12.68 -13.60
C ARG A 176 -5.45 -11.47 -14.54
N GLN A 177 -4.64 -11.46 -15.60
CA GLN A 177 -4.81 -10.52 -16.71
C GLN A 177 -6.14 -10.81 -17.43
N GLU A 178 -6.96 -9.76 -17.58
CA GLU A 178 -8.30 -9.82 -18.16
C GLU A 178 -8.66 -8.44 -18.74
N LEU A 179 -9.65 -8.39 -19.62
CA LEU A 179 -10.19 -7.13 -20.13
C LEU A 179 -11.03 -6.42 -19.06
N ALA A 180 -11.11 -5.09 -19.13
CA ALA A 180 -11.98 -4.31 -18.24
C ALA A 180 -13.43 -4.80 -18.27
N SER A 181 -13.94 -5.11 -19.46
CA SER A 181 -15.28 -5.65 -19.66
C SER A 181 -15.48 -7.03 -19.02
N GLU A 182 -14.45 -7.88 -18.99
CA GLU A 182 -14.52 -9.20 -18.36
C GLU A 182 -14.61 -9.08 -16.84
N LEU A 183 -13.82 -8.17 -16.23
CA LEU A 183 -13.91 -7.91 -14.79
C LEU A 183 -15.29 -7.32 -14.42
N ILE A 184 -15.80 -6.37 -15.21
CA ILE A 184 -17.14 -5.79 -14.99
C ILE A 184 -18.21 -6.89 -15.05
N GLU A 185 -18.16 -7.73 -16.08
CA GLU A 185 -19.13 -8.80 -16.25
C GLU A 185 -19.05 -9.84 -15.12
N ARG A 186 -17.84 -10.19 -14.65
CA ARG A 186 -17.68 -11.08 -13.50
C ARG A 186 -18.37 -10.55 -12.25
N VAL A 187 -18.19 -9.26 -11.94
CA VAL A 187 -18.85 -8.64 -10.79
C VAL A 187 -20.35 -8.51 -11.00
N ARG A 188 -20.80 -8.20 -12.23
CA ARG A 188 -22.22 -8.19 -12.61
C ARG A 188 -22.91 -9.52 -12.35
N VAL A 189 -22.30 -10.63 -12.77
CA VAL A 189 -22.85 -11.98 -12.55
C VAL A 189 -23.04 -12.25 -11.04
N LYS A 190 -22.15 -11.75 -10.18
CA LYS A 190 -22.28 -11.88 -8.72
C LYS A 190 -23.42 -11.02 -8.18
N LEU A 191 -23.62 -9.81 -8.71
CA LEU A 191 -24.75 -8.94 -8.36
C LEU A 191 -26.09 -9.53 -8.81
N ASP A 192 -26.15 -10.19 -9.96
CA ASP A 192 -27.37 -10.79 -10.51
C ASP A 192 -27.95 -11.87 -9.59
N VAL A 193 -27.07 -12.65 -8.95
CA VAL A 193 -27.45 -13.72 -8.01
C VAL A 193 -27.56 -13.25 -6.55
N ALA A 194 -27.13 -12.02 -6.24
CA ALA A 194 -27.21 -11.48 -4.89
C ALA A 194 -28.67 -11.30 -4.42
N GLY A 195 -28.90 -11.38 -3.11
CA GLY A 195 -30.20 -11.06 -2.51
C GLY A 195 -30.56 -9.58 -2.68
N SER A 196 -31.81 -9.20 -2.35
CA SER A 196 -32.16 -7.78 -2.24
C SER A 196 -31.34 -7.13 -1.13
N SER A 197 -30.74 -5.98 -1.40
CA SER A 197 -29.93 -5.25 -0.41
C SER A 197 -30.77 -4.55 0.67
N GLY A 198 -32.05 -4.29 0.39
CA GLY A 198 -32.85 -3.35 1.18
C GLY A 198 -32.28 -1.92 1.13
N GLN A 199 -32.84 -1.04 1.96
CA GLN A 199 -32.32 0.32 2.14
C GLN A 199 -31.04 0.29 2.99
N ILE A 200 -30.00 0.97 2.52
CA ILE A 200 -28.72 1.10 3.21
C ILE A 200 -28.52 2.59 3.50
N ALA A 201 -28.69 2.97 4.77
CA ALA A 201 -28.40 4.33 5.20
C ALA A 201 -26.92 4.66 4.99
N GLU A 202 -26.63 5.90 4.60
CA GLU A 202 -25.26 6.45 4.47
C GLU A 202 -24.36 5.68 3.49
N LEU A 203 -24.94 4.97 2.52
CA LEU A 203 -24.17 4.36 1.43
C LEU A 203 -23.54 5.46 0.55
N GLU A 204 -22.22 5.40 0.38
CA GLU A 204 -21.50 6.22 -0.58
C GLU A 204 -21.13 5.39 -1.81
N VAL A 205 -21.19 6.01 -2.99
CA VAL A 205 -20.70 5.44 -4.25
C VAL A 205 -19.59 6.30 -4.83
N LEU A 206 -18.67 5.66 -5.56
CA LEU A 206 -17.67 6.38 -6.33
C LEU A 206 -18.24 6.73 -7.70
N ASP A 207 -18.30 8.03 -7.99
CA ASP A 207 -18.84 8.55 -9.23
C ASP A 207 -17.89 8.27 -10.42
N PRO A 208 -18.30 7.46 -11.41
CA PRO A 208 -17.51 7.15 -12.60
C PRO A 208 -17.54 8.26 -13.66
N ASP A 209 -18.45 9.22 -13.55
CA ASP A 209 -18.60 10.31 -14.52
C ASP A 209 -17.78 11.55 -14.10
N LYS A 210 -17.35 11.60 -12.83
CA LYS A 210 -16.39 12.62 -12.35
C LYS A 210 -14.95 12.30 -12.78
N PRO A 211 -14.12 13.32 -13.06
CA PRO A 211 -12.74 13.11 -13.48
C PRO A 211 -11.90 12.29 -12.48
N ALA A 212 -11.19 11.28 -12.98
CA ALA A 212 -10.29 10.42 -12.20
C ALA A 212 -9.05 11.14 -11.61
N ARG A 213 -8.90 12.46 -11.86
CA ARG A 213 -7.77 13.26 -11.36
C ARG A 213 -7.92 13.70 -9.90
N TYR A 214 -9.12 13.60 -9.33
CA TYR A 214 -9.38 13.95 -7.93
C TYR A 214 -10.22 12.87 -7.24
N TYR A 215 -9.56 11.77 -6.86
CA TYR A 215 -10.20 10.60 -6.26
C TYR A 215 -11.15 10.92 -5.09
N ARG A 216 -10.72 11.74 -4.12
CA ARG A 216 -11.55 12.08 -2.95
C ARG A 216 -12.87 12.77 -3.34
N GLY A 217 -12.85 13.61 -4.38
CA GLY A 217 -14.05 14.33 -4.85
C GLY A 217 -15.05 13.47 -5.63
N ARG A 218 -14.73 12.20 -5.89
CA ARG A 218 -15.60 11.27 -6.61
C ARG A 218 -16.60 10.57 -5.68
N TRP A 219 -16.29 10.44 -4.39
CA TRP A 219 -17.22 9.88 -3.42
C TRP A 219 -18.44 10.80 -3.25
N ARG A 220 -19.64 10.22 -3.27
CA ARG A 220 -20.91 10.91 -3.02
C ARG A 220 -22.00 9.93 -2.57
N ALA A 221 -23.05 10.47 -1.98
CA ALA A 221 -24.29 9.74 -1.78
C ALA A 221 -24.97 9.39 -3.12
N LEU A 222 -25.86 8.39 -3.08
CA LEU A 222 -26.76 8.08 -4.19
C LEU A 222 -27.70 9.25 -4.49
N GLN A 223 -28.08 9.38 -5.76
CA GLN A 223 -28.98 10.40 -6.28
C GLN A 223 -30.14 9.73 -7.04
N ALA A 224 -31.31 10.39 -7.09
CA ALA A 224 -32.51 9.83 -7.72
C ALA A 224 -32.34 9.40 -9.19
N GLY A 225 -31.38 10.00 -9.90
CA GLY A 225 -31.06 9.66 -11.29
C GLY A 225 -30.05 8.52 -11.47
N ASP A 226 -29.46 8.01 -10.38
CA ASP A 226 -28.45 6.96 -10.47
C ASP A 226 -29.06 5.64 -10.92
N ARG A 227 -28.36 5.00 -11.85
CA ARG A 227 -28.72 3.69 -12.38
C ARG A 227 -27.48 2.92 -12.82
N GLY A 228 -27.49 1.61 -12.57
CA GLY A 228 -26.44 0.68 -12.97
C GLY A 228 -25.57 0.25 -11.80
N ASP A 229 -24.40 -0.30 -12.13
CA ASP A 229 -23.49 -0.89 -11.15
C ASP A 229 -22.39 0.12 -10.78
N PHE A 230 -22.15 0.29 -9.48
CA PHE A 230 -21.19 1.23 -8.90
C PHE A 230 -20.26 0.52 -7.92
N LEU A 231 -19.08 1.11 -7.70
CA LEU A 231 -18.30 0.84 -6.49
C LEU A 231 -18.88 1.65 -5.33
N GLY A 232 -19.00 1.04 -4.15
CA GLY A 232 -19.55 1.68 -2.96
C GLY A 232 -18.82 1.38 -1.66
N ARG A 233 -19.14 2.19 -0.65
CA ARG A 233 -18.69 2.07 0.74
C ARG A 233 -19.91 1.95 1.63
N ARG A 234 -20.14 0.75 2.18
CA ARG A 234 -21.26 0.46 3.08
C ARG A 234 -20.84 0.68 4.53
N PRO A 235 -21.53 1.54 5.30
CA PRO A 235 -21.28 1.67 6.73
C PRO A 235 -21.54 0.37 7.49
N GLN A 236 -20.81 0.19 8.59
CA GLN A 236 -21.04 -0.90 9.54
C GLN A 236 -20.97 -0.36 10.97
N ALA A 237 -21.66 -1.02 11.90
CA ALA A 237 -21.78 -0.56 13.29
C ALA A 237 -20.42 -0.33 13.97
N TYR A 238 -19.41 -1.10 13.60
CA TYR A 238 -18.05 -0.99 14.12
C TYR A 238 -17.03 -1.23 13.00
N GLY A 239 -15.98 -0.43 12.96
CA GLY A 239 -14.89 -0.55 11.97
C GLY A 239 -15.05 0.41 10.79
N ALA A 240 -14.07 0.37 9.86
CA ALA A 240 -14.14 1.17 8.65
C ALA A 240 -15.27 0.68 7.74
N PRO A 241 -15.93 1.53 6.94
CA PRO A 241 -16.93 1.09 5.98
C PRO A 241 -16.42 -0.08 5.10
N LEU A 242 -17.32 -0.94 4.65
CA LEU A 242 -17.01 -2.09 3.81
C LEU A 242 -16.99 -1.68 2.33
N TRP A 243 -16.04 -2.24 1.59
CA TRP A 243 -16.01 -2.10 0.13
C TRP A 243 -17.06 -3.01 -0.48
N CYS A 244 -17.84 -2.50 -1.43
CA CYS A 244 -18.88 -3.29 -2.08
C CYS A 244 -19.11 -2.86 -3.53
N ALA A 245 -19.57 -3.78 -4.36
CA ALA A 245 -20.25 -3.47 -5.61
C ALA A 245 -21.75 -3.31 -5.32
N VAL A 246 -22.38 -2.29 -5.90
CA VAL A 246 -23.79 -1.97 -5.66
C VAL A 246 -24.50 -1.81 -7.00
N ARG A 247 -25.64 -2.48 -7.16
CA ARG A 247 -26.59 -2.17 -8.24
C ARG A 247 -27.61 -1.17 -7.76
N VAL A 248 -27.77 -0.10 -8.52
CA VAL A 248 -28.70 0.99 -8.24
C VAL A 248 -29.77 1.03 -9.32
N GLU A 249 -31.03 1.14 -8.92
CA GLU A 249 -32.15 1.43 -9.81
C GLU A 249 -32.96 2.57 -9.20
N HIS A 250 -33.25 3.61 -9.98
CA HIS A 250 -33.99 4.80 -9.52
C HIS A 250 -33.41 5.47 -8.27
N GLY A 251 -32.07 5.50 -8.16
CA GLY A 251 -31.37 6.08 -7.01
C GLY A 251 -31.38 5.24 -5.74
N GLU A 252 -31.95 4.03 -5.77
CA GLU A 252 -32.00 3.13 -4.62
C GLU A 252 -31.12 1.89 -4.84
N PRO A 253 -30.37 1.45 -3.82
CA PRO A 253 -29.60 0.22 -3.92
C PRO A 253 -30.54 -0.99 -3.96
N THR A 254 -30.36 -1.87 -4.94
CA THR A 254 -31.19 -3.07 -5.14
C THR A 254 -30.43 -4.37 -4.87
N LYS A 255 -29.12 -4.40 -5.16
CA LYS A 255 -28.23 -5.54 -4.96
C LYS A 255 -26.89 -5.05 -4.41
N ILE A 256 -26.26 -5.87 -3.58
CA ILE A 256 -24.94 -5.58 -3.02
C ILE A 256 -24.11 -6.86 -2.94
N VAL A 257 -22.82 -6.74 -3.27
CA VAL A 257 -21.81 -7.78 -3.06
C VAL A 257 -20.60 -7.12 -2.41
N GLU A 258 -20.09 -7.71 -1.33
CA GLU A 258 -18.97 -7.16 -0.58
C GLU A 258 -17.63 -7.69 -1.12
N PHE A 259 -16.61 -6.85 -1.10
CA PHE A 259 -15.24 -7.24 -1.45
C PHE A 259 -14.48 -7.76 -0.21
N PRO A 260 -13.53 -8.70 -0.39
CA PRO A 260 -13.19 -9.38 -1.66
C PRO A 260 -14.26 -10.41 -2.07
N ILE A 261 -14.44 -10.61 -3.37
CA ILE A 261 -15.48 -11.49 -3.94
C ILE A 261 -14.95 -12.92 -4.18
N ASP A 262 -13.74 -13.03 -4.72
CA ASP A 262 -13.22 -14.31 -5.22
C ASP A 262 -12.18 -14.90 -4.26
N ASP A 263 -11.31 -14.07 -3.68
CA ASP A 263 -10.25 -14.51 -2.76
C ASP A 263 -10.31 -13.75 -1.43
N PRO A 264 -10.71 -14.40 -0.31
CA PRO A 264 -10.81 -13.77 1.00
C PRO A 264 -9.46 -13.27 1.54
N THR A 265 -8.34 -13.72 0.96
CA THR A 265 -6.99 -13.31 1.36
C THR A 265 -6.55 -12.00 0.69
N VAL A 266 -7.23 -11.56 -0.37
CA VAL A 266 -6.93 -10.30 -1.05
C VAL A 266 -7.56 -9.13 -0.27
N PRO A 267 -6.82 -8.03 -0.04
CA PRO A 267 -7.40 -6.84 0.56
C PRO A 267 -8.60 -6.34 -0.25
N ALA A 268 -9.75 -6.18 0.41
CA ALA A 268 -11.00 -5.71 -0.22
C ALA A 268 -10.81 -4.40 -1.03
N ARG A 269 -9.91 -3.51 -0.59
CA ARG A 269 -9.59 -2.26 -1.28
C ARG A 269 -8.94 -2.48 -2.64
N ASP A 270 -8.14 -3.54 -2.80
CA ASP A 270 -7.41 -3.83 -4.03
C ASP A 270 -8.38 -4.27 -5.13
N GLU A 271 -9.30 -5.19 -4.81
CA GLU A 271 -10.37 -5.58 -5.74
C GLU A 271 -11.30 -4.41 -6.06
N ALA A 272 -11.67 -3.62 -5.05
CA ALA A 272 -12.52 -2.45 -5.23
C ALA A 272 -11.90 -1.41 -6.18
N TRP A 273 -10.64 -1.03 -5.96
CA TRP A 273 -9.94 -0.08 -6.84
C TRP A 273 -9.78 -0.63 -8.25
N ARG A 274 -9.42 -1.90 -8.40
CA ARG A 274 -9.32 -2.53 -9.73
C ARG A 274 -10.68 -2.55 -10.44
N TYR A 275 -11.77 -2.86 -9.73
CA TYR A 275 -13.12 -2.83 -10.28
C TYR A 275 -13.52 -1.42 -10.74
N GLN A 276 -13.20 -0.38 -9.96
CA GLN A 276 -13.43 0.99 -10.40
C GLN A 276 -12.62 1.34 -11.64
N MET A 277 -11.36 0.93 -11.72
CA MET A 277 -10.52 1.18 -12.90
C MET A 277 -11.11 0.53 -14.15
N ALA A 278 -11.72 -0.65 -14.01
CA ALA A 278 -12.45 -1.27 -15.11
C ALA A 278 -13.70 -0.47 -15.50
N ILE A 279 -14.52 -0.01 -14.54
CA ILE A 279 -15.69 0.85 -14.81
C ILE A 279 -15.24 2.13 -15.56
N ASP A 280 -14.21 2.79 -15.05
CA ASP A 280 -13.64 4.01 -15.64
C ASP A 280 -13.20 3.74 -17.09
N ALA A 281 -12.52 2.60 -17.32
CA ALA A 281 -12.10 2.20 -18.66
C ALA A 281 -13.27 1.88 -19.60
N GLY A 282 -14.28 1.14 -19.13
CA GLY A 282 -15.47 0.80 -19.89
C GLY A 282 -16.32 2.02 -20.28
N ARG A 283 -16.21 3.12 -19.54
CA ARG A 283 -16.86 4.41 -19.85
C ARG A 283 -15.98 5.37 -20.65
N GLY A 284 -14.76 4.99 -21.02
CA GLY A 284 -13.81 5.87 -21.72
C GLY A 284 -13.16 6.94 -20.83
N ASN A 285 -13.35 6.88 -19.51
CA ASN A 285 -12.79 7.79 -18.51
C ASN A 285 -11.62 7.14 -17.75
N GLN A 286 -10.76 6.42 -18.47
CA GLN A 286 -9.65 5.64 -17.93
C GLN A 286 -8.83 6.46 -16.93
N GLN A 287 -8.41 5.80 -15.84
CA GLN A 287 -7.53 6.44 -14.88
C GLN A 287 -6.19 6.81 -15.51
N GLN A 288 -5.59 7.88 -15.00
CA GLN A 288 -4.46 8.54 -15.63
C GLN A 288 -3.25 8.53 -14.71
N TYR A 289 -2.06 8.46 -15.32
CA TYR A 289 -0.79 8.74 -14.66
C TYR A 289 0.01 9.73 -15.51
N ARG A 290 0.94 10.45 -14.89
CA ARG A 290 1.83 11.41 -15.56
C ARG A 290 3.26 10.93 -15.45
N VAL A 291 4.01 11.02 -16.54
CA VAL A 291 5.46 10.80 -16.55
C VAL A 291 6.15 12.14 -16.75
N THR A 292 7.10 12.48 -15.89
CA THR A 292 7.90 13.70 -15.99
C THR A 292 9.39 13.32 -15.93
N PRO A 293 10.13 13.50 -17.04
CA PRO A 293 11.57 13.23 -17.05
C PRO A 293 12.31 14.07 -16.02
N MET A 294 13.27 13.49 -15.31
CA MET A 294 14.14 14.26 -14.43
C MET A 294 15.32 14.83 -15.22
N ALA A 295 15.44 16.16 -15.25
CA ALA A 295 16.52 16.83 -15.97
C ALA A 295 17.90 16.31 -15.55
N GLY A 296 18.71 15.87 -16.52
CA GLY A 296 20.07 15.38 -16.30
C GLY A 296 20.18 14.03 -15.59
N ARG A 297 19.08 13.27 -15.46
CA ARG A 297 19.08 11.93 -14.84
C ARG A 297 18.47 10.88 -15.77
N SER A 298 18.83 9.62 -15.55
CA SER A 298 18.27 8.45 -16.23
C SER A 298 16.93 7.98 -15.63
N ASP A 299 16.24 8.87 -14.91
CA ASP A 299 15.03 8.56 -14.16
C ASP A 299 13.89 9.48 -14.59
N SER A 300 12.67 9.00 -14.39
CA SER A 300 11.43 9.75 -14.56
C SER A 300 10.60 9.70 -13.29
N VAL A 301 9.85 10.75 -13.02
CA VAL A 301 8.82 10.77 -11.98
C VAL A 301 7.51 10.31 -12.58
N VAL A 302 6.91 9.27 -12.00
CA VAL A 302 5.61 8.74 -12.37
C VAL A 302 4.61 9.15 -11.28
N SER A 303 3.67 10.04 -11.61
CA SER A 303 2.66 10.56 -10.69
C SER A 303 1.29 9.95 -10.94
N PHE A 304 0.60 9.54 -9.88
CA PHE A 304 -0.71 8.90 -9.92
C PHE A 304 -1.77 9.83 -9.29
N PHE A 305 -2.99 9.86 -9.85
CA PHE A 305 -4.07 10.74 -9.37
C PHE A 305 -5.26 10.00 -8.74
N SER A 306 -5.20 8.67 -8.80
CA SER A 306 -6.13 7.75 -8.19
C SER A 306 -5.32 6.61 -7.54
N PRO A 307 -5.86 5.97 -6.48
CA PRO A 307 -5.19 4.86 -5.84
C PRO A 307 -5.00 3.70 -6.83
N VAL A 308 -3.93 2.94 -6.65
CA VAL A 308 -3.69 1.70 -7.39
C VAL A 308 -3.81 0.50 -6.45
N PRO A 309 -4.27 -0.67 -6.92
CA PRO A 309 -4.27 -1.89 -6.11
C PRO A 309 -2.86 -2.25 -5.62
N GLY A 310 -2.78 -2.92 -4.46
CA GLY A 310 -1.52 -3.28 -3.82
C GLY A 310 -0.56 -4.11 -4.69
N PHE A 311 -1.05 -4.92 -5.64
CA PHE A 311 -0.17 -5.65 -6.57
C PHE A 311 0.63 -4.69 -7.48
N ALA A 312 0.01 -3.62 -7.94
CA ALA A 312 0.65 -2.63 -8.81
C ALA A 312 1.59 -1.72 -8.00
N GLU A 313 1.20 -1.39 -6.77
CA GLU A 313 2.08 -0.68 -5.83
C GLU A 313 3.35 -1.48 -5.53
N ARG A 314 3.23 -2.79 -5.26
CA ARG A 314 4.38 -3.69 -5.12
C ARG A 314 5.28 -3.66 -6.36
N GLN A 315 4.71 -3.78 -7.56
CA GLN A 315 5.50 -3.68 -8.80
C GLN A 315 6.24 -2.34 -8.91
N LEU A 316 5.60 -1.23 -8.55
CA LEU A 316 6.25 0.09 -8.50
C LEU A 316 7.40 0.14 -7.48
N GLN A 317 7.25 -0.48 -6.32
CA GLN A 317 8.31 -0.58 -5.31
C GLN A 317 9.50 -1.44 -5.77
N LEU A 318 9.30 -2.40 -6.69
CA LEU A 318 10.42 -3.13 -7.29
C LEU A 318 11.22 -2.27 -8.25
N ILE A 319 10.58 -1.41 -9.03
CA ILE A 319 11.28 -0.71 -10.12
C ILE A 319 11.62 0.73 -9.77
N GLY A 320 11.01 1.29 -8.73
CA GLY A 320 11.12 2.70 -8.39
C GLY A 320 11.07 2.96 -6.89
N LEU A 321 11.08 4.25 -6.58
CA LEU A 321 11.22 4.78 -5.23
C LEU A 321 10.09 5.75 -4.97
N ALA A 322 9.31 5.49 -3.92
CA ALA A 322 8.20 6.35 -3.54
C ALA A 322 8.72 7.74 -3.15
N LEU A 323 8.07 8.79 -3.66
CA LEU A 323 8.38 10.18 -3.35
C LEU A 323 7.42 10.68 -2.27
N GLN A 324 7.97 11.34 -1.25
CA GLN A 324 7.17 11.90 -0.14
C GLN A 324 6.33 13.11 -0.59
N ASP A 325 6.82 13.88 -1.56
CA ASP A 325 6.13 15.03 -2.13
C ASP A 325 5.80 14.79 -3.60
N ALA A 326 4.51 14.83 -3.92
CA ALA A 326 4.00 14.68 -5.28
C ALA A 326 3.01 15.82 -5.60
N PRO A 327 3.50 16.98 -6.08
CA PRO A 327 2.65 18.14 -6.33
C PRO A 327 1.50 17.81 -7.28
N LYS A 328 0.26 18.07 -6.84
CA LYS A 328 -0.97 17.82 -7.60
C LYS A 328 -1.15 16.34 -8.00
N ALA A 329 -0.58 15.41 -7.25
CA ALA A 329 -0.76 13.97 -7.41
C ALA A 329 -1.11 13.34 -6.06
N LEU A 330 -1.70 12.15 -6.09
CA LEU A 330 -2.00 11.38 -4.89
C LEU A 330 -0.71 10.77 -4.32
N PHE A 331 0.14 10.24 -5.18
CA PHE A 331 1.47 9.74 -4.85
C PHE A 331 2.33 9.70 -6.13
N ALA A 332 3.65 9.55 -5.97
CA ALA A 332 4.56 9.43 -7.10
C ALA A 332 5.73 8.49 -6.81
N PHE A 333 6.32 7.96 -7.88
CA PHE A 333 7.52 7.14 -7.84
C PHE A 333 8.59 7.72 -8.76
N ARG A 334 9.84 7.74 -8.32
CA ARG A 334 11.00 7.88 -9.20
C ARG A 334 11.36 6.50 -9.77
N VAL A 335 11.28 6.35 -11.09
CA VAL A 335 11.50 5.09 -11.79
C VAL A 335 12.61 5.27 -12.82
N SER A 336 13.50 4.28 -12.96
CA SER A 336 14.51 4.30 -14.01
C SER A 336 13.86 4.27 -15.39
N ASN A 337 14.38 5.06 -16.33
CA ASN A 337 13.90 5.08 -17.71
C ASN A 337 13.96 3.69 -18.38
N SER A 338 14.87 2.82 -17.92
CA SER A 338 14.98 1.44 -18.40
C SER A 338 13.79 0.55 -18.03
N ALA A 339 13.10 0.83 -16.92
CA ALA A 339 11.94 0.08 -16.43
C ALA A 339 10.60 0.66 -16.89
N MET A 340 10.61 1.81 -17.56
CA MET A 340 9.38 2.49 -18.02
C MET A 340 8.56 1.69 -19.04
N PRO A 341 9.14 0.96 -20.01
CA PRO A 341 8.36 0.14 -20.95
C PRO A 341 7.53 -0.93 -20.23
N ASP A 342 8.14 -1.68 -19.31
CA ASP A 342 7.48 -2.73 -18.56
C ASP A 342 6.40 -2.15 -17.63
N LEU A 343 6.67 -1.00 -17.00
CA LEU A 343 5.68 -0.30 -16.19
C LEU A 343 4.48 0.14 -17.04
N ALA A 344 4.71 0.70 -18.23
CA ALA A 344 3.63 1.16 -19.10
C ALA A 344 2.74 -0.01 -19.54
N ILE A 345 3.33 -1.17 -19.86
CA ILE A 345 2.61 -2.40 -20.18
C ILE A 345 1.79 -2.85 -18.98
N LEU A 346 2.37 -2.93 -17.78
CA LEU A 346 1.66 -3.33 -16.57
C LEU A 346 0.45 -2.41 -16.28
N LEU A 347 0.63 -1.10 -16.32
CA LEU A 347 -0.44 -0.14 -16.06
C LEU A 347 -1.54 -0.18 -17.13
N ALA A 348 -1.19 -0.45 -18.39
CA ALA A 348 -2.16 -0.56 -19.47
C ALA A 348 -2.93 -1.91 -19.43
N ASP A 349 -2.21 -3.01 -19.29
CA ASP A 349 -2.77 -4.36 -19.44
C ASP A 349 -3.50 -4.83 -18.18
N MET A 350 -3.02 -4.45 -17.00
CA MET A 350 -3.57 -4.92 -15.72
C MET A 350 -4.57 -3.95 -15.09
N LEU A 351 -4.44 -2.65 -15.41
CA LEU A 351 -5.20 -1.56 -14.79
C LEU A 351 -5.89 -0.62 -15.80
N TRP A 352 -5.71 -0.85 -17.11
CA TRP A 352 -6.34 -0.06 -18.19
C TRP A 352 -6.08 1.45 -18.09
N MET A 353 -4.93 1.83 -17.53
CA MET A 353 -4.56 3.23 -17.33
C MET A 353 -3.99 3.86 -18.59
N LYS A 354 -4.06 5.19 -18.65
CA LYS A 354 -3.51 6.00 -19.73
C LYS A 354 -2.46 6.99 -19.23
N SER A 355 -1.33 7.09 -19.94
CA SER A 355 -0.36 8.16 -19.70
C SER A 355 -0.91 9.50 -20.16
N LEU A 356 -0.67 10.55 -19.37
CA LEU A 356 -0.93 11.93 -19.74
C LEU A 356 0.24 12.51 -20.54
N PRO A 357 -0.04 13.26 -21.62
CA PRO A 357 0.96 14.10 -22.26
C PRO A 357 1.47 15.18 -21.30
N GLU A 358 2.75 15.54 -21.44
CA GLU A 358 3.46 16.54 -20.62
C GLU A 358 2.74 17.92 -20.60
N GLU A 359 2.04 18.27 -21.68
CA GLU A 359 1.38 19.57 -21.87
C GLU A 359 -0.06 19.67 -21.33
N SER A 360 -0.64 18.60 -20.79
CA SER A 360 -2.08 18.54 -20.45
C SER A 360 -2.46 19.15 -19.10
N VAL A 361 -1.69 20.14 -18.62
CA VAL A 361 -1.90 20.82 -17.34
C VAL A 361 -1.70 22.33 -17.55
N ARG A 362 -2.70 22.98 -18.13
CA ARG A 362 -3.03 24.35 -17.75
C ARG A 362 -4.26 24.32 -16.86
#